data_AF-A0AAW6NY24-F1
#
_entry.id   AF-A0AAW6NY24-F1
#
_cell.length_a   1.000
_cell.length_b   1.000
_cell.length_c   1.000
_cell.angle_alpha   90.00
_cell.angle_beta   90.00
_cell.angle_gamma   90.00
#
_symmetry.space_group_name_H-M   'P 1'
#
loop_
_entity.id
_entity.type
_entity.pdbx_description
1 polymer ?
#
loop_
_entity_poly.entity_id
_entity_poly.type
_entity_poly.pdbx_seq_one_letter_code
_entity_poly.pdbx_strand_id
1 'polypeptide(L)'
;MMTLCKTCGTAYDTTPETCPICEDERQYVPHSGQAWIDFATVTSTHSNKWQQLEPQLLSIKTVPAFAINQRALLLRTPHGNILWDCIANFDPATKTLITALGGISAIAISHPHYYTTMQTWAAAFNAPVYLHASDREWVMRGSPAIQFWEGDTLELFPSVTLLRLGGHFAGGTVLHWQEGEGVLLAGDILQVTPGKDAVSFMWSYPNMLPLPARTVERITGLLEGKKFARLYGAFEGQNIPANADEIVQQSGQKYIACLR
;
A
#
# COMPACT_ATOMS: atom_id res chain seq x y z
N MET A 1 19.19 14.60 -9.04
CA MET A 1 19.03 13.25 -9.65
C MET A 1 18.42 12.39 -8.56
N MET A 2 17.24 11.80 -8.78
CA MET A 2 16.52 11.07 -7.73
C MET A 2 17.19 9.74 -7.41
N THR A 3 17.43 9.48 -6.13
CA THR A 3 17.96 8.20 -5.63
C THR A 3 16.87 7.43 -4.91
N LEU A 4 17.01 6.11 -4.86
CA LEU A 4 16.12 5.19 -4.18
C LEU A 4 16.91 4.37 -3.16
N CYS A 5 16.33 4.18 -1.97
CA CYS A 5 16.82 3.17 -1.05
C CYS A 5 16.62 1.79 -1.68
N LYS A 6 17.68 0.97 -1.78
CA LYS A 6 17.57 -0.39 -2.34
C LYS A 6 16.67 -1.32 -1.51
N THR A 7 16.57 -1.09 -0.20
CA THR A 7 15.81 -1.94 0.73
C THR A 7 14.32 -1.63 0.69
N CYS A 8 13.92 -0.37 0.88
CA CYS A 8 12.51 0.01 0.99
C CYS A 8 11.94 0.70 -0.26
N GLY A 9 12.78 1.10 -1.22
CA GLY A 9 12.35 1.76 -2.45
C GLY A 9 11.94 3.23 -2.27
N THR A 10 11.97 3.77 -1.05
CA THR A 10 11.72 5.19 -0.78
C THR A 10 12.69 6.06 -1.56
N ALA A 11 12.14 7.12 -2.16
CA ALA A 11 12.86 7.98 -3.06
C ALA A 11 13.21 9.33 -2.42
N TYR A 12 14.42 9.83 -2.71
CA TYR A 12 14.99 11.06 -2.16
C TYR A 12 15.54 11.95 -3.28
N ASP A 13 15.46 13.27 -3.10
CA ASP A 13 16.06 14.24 -4.04
C ASP A 13 17.59 14.30 -3.91
N THR A 14 18.09 14.13 -2.69
CA THR A 14 19.51 14.02 -2.36
C THR A 14 19.68 12.75 -1.54
N THR A 15 20.71 11.95 -1.87
CA THR A 15 21.02 10.72 -1.14
C THR A 15 21.37 11.03 0.32
N PRO A 16 20.56 10.60 1.31
CA PRO A 16 20.91 10.76 2.70
C PRO A 16 21.98 9.72 3.11
N GLU A 17 22.62 9.94 4.25
CA GLU A 17 23.59 8.98 4.81
C GLU A 17 22.90 7.65 5.18
N THR A 18 21.80 7.76 5.92
CA THR A 18 20.92 6.66 6.30
C THR A 18 19.52 6.87 5.74
N CYS A 19 18.74 5.80 5.59
CA CYS A 19 17.35 5.90 5.14
C CYS A 19 16.42 5.98 6.37
N PRO A 20 15.77 7.13 6.67
CA PRO A 20 14.91 7.25 7.85
C PRO A 20 13.79 6.21 7.91
N ILE A 21 13.29 5.78 6.74
CA ILE A 21 12.29 4.70 6.66
C ILE A 21 12.87 3.34 7.08
N CYS A 22 14.14 3.06 6.76
CA CYS A 22 14.79 1.79 7.13
C CYS A 22 15.33 1.79 8.56
N GLU A 23 15.61 2.97 9.12
CA GLU A 23 16.04 3.11 10.53
C GLU A 23 14.87 2.97 11.51
N ASP A 24 13.64 3.19 11.05
CA ASP A 24 12.46 2.85 11.83
C ASP A 24 12.31 1.32 11.97
N GLU A 25 12.01 0.85 13.18
CA GLU A 25 11.92 -0.59 13.51
C GLU A 25 10.79 -1.32 12.77
N ARG A 26 9.89 -0.62 12.10
CA ARG A 26 8.88 -1.23 11.22
C ARG A 26 9.46 -1.66 9.87
N GLN A 27 10.70 -1.25 9.61
CA GLN A 27 11.59 -1.75 8.57
C GLN A 27 12.94 -2.17 9.18
N TYR A 28 14.00 -2.20 8.38
CA TYR A 28 15.35 -2.53 8.80
C TYR A 28 16.39 -1.99 7.82
N VAL A 29 17.59 -1.73 8.33
CA VAL A 29 18.81 -1.58 7.52
C VAL A 29 19.38 -2.98 7.29
N PRO A 30 19.68 -3.40 6.04
CA PRO A 30 20.29 -4.70 5.79
C PRO A 30 21.61 -4.88 6.54
N HIS A 31 21.94 -6.11 6.93
CA HIS A 31 23.22 -6.40 7.60
C HIS A 31 24.45 -5.99 6.77
N SER A 32 24.33 -6.01 5.44
CA SER A 32 25.36 -5.52 4.52
C SER A 32 25.50 -3.99 4.48
N GLY A 33 24.69 -3.25 5.24
CA GLY A 33 24.63 -1.80 5.27
C GLY A 33 23.58 -1.19 4.33
N GLN A 34 23.40 0.13 4.47
CA GLN A 34 22.51 0.93 3.63
C GLN A 34 23.06 1.03 2.21
N ALA A 35 22.19 0.85 1.22
CA ALA A 35 22.56 0.95 -0.18
C ALA A 35 21.54 1.76 -1.00
N TRP A 36 22.03 2.37 -2.07
CA TRP A 36 21.30 3.31 -2.90
C TRP A 36 21.38 2.90 -4.37
N ILE A 37 20.35 3.26 -5.14
CA ILE A 37 20.30 3.08 -6.60
C ILE A 37 19.63 4.29 -7.23
N ASP A 38 20.13 4.74 -8.37
CA ASP A 38 19.45 5.81 -9.09
C ASP A 38 18.18 5.29 -9.77
N PHE A 39 17.19 6.17 -9.90
CA PHE A 39 15.90 5.82 -10.51
C PHE A 39 16.04 5.34 -11.96
N ALA A 40 16.96 5.92 -12.74
CA ALA A 40 17.13 5.57 -14.14
C ALA A 40 17.63 4.12 -14.31
N THR A 41 18.52 3.67 -13.44
CA THR A 41 18.97 2.27 -13.38
C THR A 41 17.80 1.34 -13.07
N VAL A 42 16.94 1.66 -12.09
CA VAL A 42 15.74 0.83 -11.82
C VAL A 42 14.86 0.73 -13.07
N THR A 43 14.55 1.85 -13.72
CA THR A 43 13.69 1.88 -14.91
C THR A 43 14.27 1.21 -16.16
N SER A 44 15.60 1.07 -16.26
CA SER A 44 16.26 0.44 -17.41
C SER A 44 16.55 -1.04 -17.20
N THR A 45 16.60 -1.51 -15.95
CA THR A 45 16.94 -2.90 -15.59
C THR A 45 15.75 -3.72 -15.09
N HIS A 46 14.62 -3.07 -14.83
CA HIS A 46 13.39 -3.70 -14.38
C HIS A 46 12.25 -3.39 -15.34
N SER A 47 11.23 -4.25 -15.34
CA SER A 47 9.95 -4.01 -15.99
C SER A 47 8.81 -4.29 -15.03
N ASN A 48 7.61 -3.81 -15.32
CA ASN A 48 6.44 -4.17 -14.54
C ASN A 48 5.63 -5.29 -15.22
N LYS A 49 5.42 -6.39 -14.50
CA LYS A 49 4.45 -7.42 -14.89
C LYS A 49 3.05 -7.04 -14.43
N TRP A 50 2.06 -7.49 -15.20
CA TRP A 50 0.65 -7.18 -15.01
C TRP A 50 -0.16 -8.45 -14.82
N GLN A 51 -1.13 -8.42 -13.90
CA GLN A 51 -2.08 -9.50 -13.68
C GLN A 51 -3.47 -8.91 -13.49
N GLN A 52 -4.46 -9.42 -14.21
CA GLN A 52 -5.86 -9.12 -13.92
C GLN A 52 -6.34 -9.96 -12.73
N LEU A 53 -6.74 -9.29 -11.66
CA LEU A 53 -7.28 -9.93 -10.45
C LEU A 53 -8.80 -10.00 -10.51
N GLU A 54 -9.44 -8.93 -10.97
CA GLU A 54 -10.87 -8.82 -11.27
C GLU A 54 -11.05 -8.03 -12.58
N PRO A 55 -12.25 -8.03 -13.21
CA PRO A 55 -12.49 -7.25 -14.42
C PRO A 55 -11.99 -5.80 -14.33
N GLN A 56 -12.16 -5.19 -13.16
CA GLN A 56 -11.80 -3.79 -12.88
C GLN A 56 -10.58 -3.61 -11.97
N LEU A 57 -9.88 -4.69 -11.59
CA LEU A 57 -8.73 -4.63 -10.69
C LEU A 57 -7.50 -5.30 -11.32
N LEU A 58 -6.47 -4.49 -11.57
CA LEU A 58 -5.21 -4.94 -12.16
C LEU A 58 -4.09 -4.82 -11.12
N SER A 59 -3.23 -5.83 -11.04
CA SER A 59 -2.00 -5.82 -10.23
C SER A 59 -0.81 -5.44 -11.10
N ILE A 60 0.05 -4.57 -10.57
CA ILE A 60 1.30 -4.11 -11.19
C ILE A 60 2.45 -4.46 -10.25
N LYS A 61 3.39 -5.29 -10.70
CA LYS A 61 4.53 -5.73 -9.88
C LYS A 61 5.84 -5.61 -10.64
N THR A 62 6.86 -5.06 -10.00
CA THR A 62 8.20 -4.94 -10.60
C THR A 62 8.89 -6.31 -10.69
N VAL A 63 9.54 -6.57 -11.84
CA VAL A 63 10.37 -7.75 -12.12
C VAL A 63 11.69 -7.33 -12.79
N PRO A 64 12.87 -7.80 -12.31
CA PRO A 64 13.11 -8.59 -11.10
C PRO A 64 12.56 -7.95 -9.80
N ALA A 65 12.54 -8.70 -8.69
CA ALA A 65 12.07 -8.15 -7.42
C ALA A 65 12.94 -6.94 -7.00
N PHE A 66 12.30 -5.86 -6.57
CA PHE A 66 12.97 -4.66 -6.10
C PHE A 66 12.40 -4.22 -4.75
N ALA A 67 13.27 -3.75 -3.86
CA ALA A 67 12.92 -3.30 -2.52
C ALA A 67 12.07 -4.33 -1.77
N ILE A 68 10.91 -3.91 -1.24
CA ILE A 68 10.01 -4.74 -0.44
C ILE A 68 9.31 -5.80 -1.30
N ASN A 69 9.40 -5.73 -2.63
CA ASN A 69 8.74 -6.66 -3.56
C ASN A 69 7.20 -6.63 -3.47
N GLN A 70 6.66 -5.47 -3.09
CA GLN A 70 5.23 -5.19 -3.11
C GLN A 70 4.71 -5.03 -4.55
N ARG A 71 3.37 -4.99 -4.68
CA ARG A 71 2.67 -4.60 -5.91
C ARG A 71 1.82 -3.36 -5.66
N ALA A 72 1.56 -2.61 -6.72
CA ALA A 72 0.49 -1.62 -6.75
C ALA A 72 -0.75 -2.25 -7.39
N LEU A 73 -1.93 -1.72 -7.07
CA LEU A 73 -3.19 -2.15 -7.69
C LEU A 73 -3.82 -0.96 -8.43
N LEU A 74 -4.21 -1.16 -9.69
CA LEU A 74 -4.97 -0.18 -10.46
C LEU A 74 -6.45 -0.59 -10.43
N LEU A 75 -7.25 0.13 -9.65
CA LEU A 75 -8.69 -0.02 -9.58
C LEU A 75 -9.35 0.91 -10.59
N ARG A 76 -10.16 0.35 -11.49
CA ARG A 76 -10.88 1.09 -12.53
C ARG A 76 -12.31 1.32 -12.08
N THR A 77 -12.75 2.58 -12.07
CA THR A 77 -14.13 2.95 -11.71
C THR A 77 -14.74 3.83 -12.80
N PRO A 78 -16.08 3.98 -12.84
CA PRO A 78 -16.72 4.96 -13.73
C PRO A 78 -16.28 6.42 -13.50
N HIS A 79 -15.70 6.73 -12.33
CA HIS A 79 -15.27 8.07 -11.93
C HIS A 79 -13.77 8.33 -12.16
N GLY A 80 -13.06 7.34 -12.70
CA GLY A 80 -11.62 7.40 -12.93
C GLY A 80 -10.88 6.21 -12.32
N ASN A 81 -9.60 6.08 -12.65
CA ASN A 81 -8.76 5.02 -12.13
C ASN A 81 -8.05 5.47 -10.85
N ILE A 82 -7.97 4.58 -9.86
CA ILE A 82 -7.25 4.77 -8.61
C ILE A 82 -6.03 3.86 -8.61
N LEU A 83 -4.85 4.42 -8.38
CA LEU A 83 -3.68 3.63 -8.02
C LEU A 83 -3.66 3.46 -6.49
N TRP A 84 -3.86 2.22 -6.06
CA TRP A 84 -3.74 1.81 -4.66
C TRP A 84 -2.33 1.28 -4.38
N ASP A 85 -1.69 1.85 -3.36
CA ASP A 85 -0.26 1.73 -3.07
C ASP A 85 0.62 2.14 -4.27
N CYS A 86 1.95 2.06 -4.13
CA CYS A 86 2.85 2.44 -5.20
C CYS A 86 4.10 1.55 -5.23
N ILE A 87 4.71 1.44 -6.42
CA ILE A 87 5.98 0.73 -6.67
C ILE A 87 7.00 1.70 -7.27
N ALA A 88 8.28 1.44 -7.00
CA ALA A 88 9.35 2.35 -7.40
C ALA A 88 9.51 2.44 -8.92
N ASN A 89 9.48 1.30 -9.61
CA ASN A 89 9.68 1.25 -11.04
C ASN A 89 8.50 1.86 -11.79
N PHE A 90 8.77 2.94 -12.52
CA PHE A 90 7.82 3.58 -13.42
C PHE A 90 8.45 3.73 -14.80
N ASP A 91 8.38 2.64 -15.57
CA ASP A 91 8.95 2.56 -16.92
C ASP A 91 7.99 3.13 -18.01
N PRO A 92 8.51 3.45 -19.21
CA PRO A 92 7.69 3.99 -20.30
C PRO A 92 6.55 3.07 -20.76
N ALA A 93 6.74 1.75 -20.67
CA ALA A 93 5.71 0.78 -21.05
C ALA A 93 4.51 0.84 -20.10
N THR A 94 4.78 0.91 -18.79
CA THR A 94 3.80 1.09 -17.72
C THR A 94 3.03 2.39 -17.92
N LYS A 95 3.73 3.51 -18.21
CA LYS A 95 3.09 4.79 -18.52
C LYS A 95 2.13 4.66 -19.71
N THR A 96 2.58 3.99 -20.78
CA THR A 96 1.80 3.80 -22.00
C THR A 96 0.54 2.99 -21.74
N LEU A 97 0.66 1.87 -21.01
CA LEU A 97 -0.48 1.00 -20.68
C LEU A 97 -1.51 1.72 -19.82
N ILE A 98 -1.08 2.42 -18.77
CA ILE A 98 -2.00 3.18 -17.91
C ILE A 98 -2.69 4.31 -18.67
N THR A 99 -1.96 5.00 -19.55
CA THR A 99 -2.55 6.03 -20.42
C THR A 99 -3.65 5.44 -21.29
N ALA A 100 -3.41 4.28 -21.91
CA ALA A 100 -4.42 3.57 -22.71
C ALA A 100 -5.62 3.09 -21.89
N LEU A 101 -5.44 2.84 -20.59
CA LEU A 101 -6.50 2.45 -19.65
C LEU A 101 -7.28 3.65 -19.08
N GLY A 102 -6.98 4.88 -19.49
CA GLY A 102 -7.68 6.10 -19.05
C GLY A 102 -6.91 6.95 -18.04
N GLY A 103 -5.63 6.68 -17.81
CA GLY A 103 -4.79 7.45 -16.88
C GLY A 103 -5.00 7.07 -15.41
N ILE A 104 -4.61 7.96 -14.50
CA ILE A 104 -4.82 7.86 -13.06
C ILE A 104 -5.52 9.14 -12.59
N SER A 105 -6.62 8.99 -11.88
CA SER A 105 -7.41 10.11 -11.35
C SER A 105 -7.16 10.36 -9.86
N ALA A 106 -6.68 9.35 -9.14
CA ALA A 106 -6.22 9.46 -7.77
C ALA A 106 -5.15 8.41 -7.45
N ILE A 107 -4.20 8.76 -6.60
CA ILE A 107 -3.27 7.81 -5.98
C ILE A 107 -3.60 7.78 -4.48
N ALA A 108 -3.91 6.63 -3.93
CA ALA A 108 -4.14 6.45 -2.49
C ALA A 108 -3.18 5.37 -1.98
N ILE A 109 -2.51 5.62 -0.86
CA ILE A 109 -1.45 4.73 -0.38
C ILE A 109 -1.73 4.35 1.06
N SER A 110 -1.59 3.06 1.37
CA SER A 110 -1.91 2.51 2.69
C SER A 110 -1.05 3.10 3.80
N HIS A 111 0.27 3.19 3.61
CA HIS A 111 1.22 3.66 4.62
C HIS A 111 2.63 3.94 4.02
N PRO A 112 3.57 4.51 4.81
CA PRO A 112 4.85 5.03 4.33
C PRO A 112 5.77 4.09 3.54
N HIS A 113 5.75 2.78 3.80
CA HIS A 113 6.61 1.85 3.03
C HIS A 113 6.26 1.82 1.55
N TYR A 114 5.04 2.20 1.18
CA TYR A 114 4.57 2.18 -0.20
C TYR A 114 4.49 3.58 -0.84
N TYR A 115 5.11 4.60 -0.23
CA TYR A 115 5.19 5.96 -0.82
C TYR A 115 6.15 6.02 -2.01
N THR A 116 7.28 5.31 -1.92
CA THR A 116 8.21 5.06 -3.03
C THR A 116 8.44 6.27 -3.96
N THR A 117 8.08 6.17 -5.26
CA THR A 117 8.16 7.20 -6.28
C THR A 117 6.80 7.84 -6.60
N MET A 118 5.84 7.87 -5.66
CA MET A 118 4.48 8.38 -5.85
C MET A 118 4.40 9.74 -6.57
N GLN A 119 5.38 10.63 -6.35
CA GLN A 119 5.43 11.95 -6.98
C GLN A 119 5.73 11.85 -8.48
N THR A 120 6.53 10.86 -8.90
CA THR A 120 6.80 10.57 -10.32
C THR A 120 5.53 10.09 -11.02
N TRP A 121 4.78 9.18 -10.37
CA TRP A 121 3.50 8.69 -10.87
C TRP A 121 2.47 9.83 -10.94
N ALA A 122 2.35 10.61 -9.86
CA ALA A 122 1.45 11.76 -9.77
C ALA A 122 1.72 12.78 -10.88
N ALA A 123 2.98 13.17 -11.09
CA ALA A 123 3.36 14.13 -12.12
C ALA A 123 3.06 13.61 -13.54
N ALA A 124 3.23 12.30 -13.78
CA ALA A 124 3.01 11.72 -15.10
C ALA A 124 1.53 11.70 -15.53
N PHE A 125 0.61 11.68 -14.58
CA PHE A 125 -0.84 11.61 -14.83
C PHE A 125 -1.62 12.82 -14.30
N ASN A 126 -0.93 13.83 -13.75
CA ASN A 126 -1.54 14.97 -13.08
C ASN A 126 -2.55 14.54 -12.00
N ALA A 127 -2.19 13.52 -11.22
CA ALA A 127 -3.09 12.88 -10.25
C ALA A 127 -2.76 13.32 -8.81
N PRO A 128 -3.75 13.66 -7.98
CA PRO A 128 -3.55 13.89 -6.55
C PRO A 128 -3.15 12.62 -5.81
N VAL A 129 -2.31 12.76 -4.79
CA VAL A 129 -1.86 11.68 -3.90
C VAL A 129 -2.48 11.86 -2.52
N TYR A 130 -3.33 10.94 -2.09
CA TYR A 130 -4.02 10.97 -0.80
C TYR A 130 -3.25 10.18 0.24
N LEU A 131 -2.75 10.88 1.26
CA LEU A 131 -2.03 10.32 2.40
C LEU A 131 -2.72 10.74 3.69
N HIS A 132 -2.79 9.85 4.69
CA HIS A 132 -3.33 10.26 5.99
C HIS A 132 -2.35 11.21 6.71
N ALA A 133 -2.87 12.28 7.33
CA ALA A 133 -2.05 13.33 7.92
C ALA A 133 -1.16 12.84 9.08
N SER A 134 -1.56 11.78 9.78
CA SER A 134 -0.74 11.18 10.86
C SER A 134 0.59 10.61 10.37
N ASP A 135 0.75 10.35 9.08
CA ASP A 135 1.99 9.81 8.51
C ASP A 135 2.81 10.88 7.77
N ARG A 136 2.46 12.17 7.92
CA ARG A 136 3.11 13.30 7.23
C ARG A 136 4.62 13.34 7.41
N GLU A 137 5.11 13.01 8.59
CA GLU A 137 6.55 13.01 8.90
C GLU A 137 7.34 12.02 8.03
N TRP A 138 6.68 10.98 7.51
CA TRP A 138 7.30 9.94 6.69
C TRP A 138 7.39 10.28 5.20
N VAL A 139 7.00 11.50 4.81
CA VAL A 139 7.14 12.00 3.44
C VAL A 139 8.57 12.51 3.20
N MET A 140 9.41 11.63 2.66
CA MET A 140 10.84 11.92 2.41
C MET A 140 11.10 12.81 1.19
N ARG A 141 10.12 12.92 0.28
CA ARG A 141 10.15 13.84 -0.87
C ARG A 141 8.82 14.57 -0.98
N GLY A 142 8.87 15.90 -0.93
CA GLY A 142 7.69 16.75 -1.07
C GLY A 142 7.09 16.70 -2.49
N SER A 143 5.81 17.03 -2.61
CA SER A 143 5.15 17.27 -3.90
C SER A 143 3.85 18.06 -3.69
N PRO A 144 3.52 19.01 -4.59
CA PRO A 144 2.24 19.72 -4.54
C PRO A 144 1.04 18.83 -4.83
N ALA A 145 1.25 17.63 -5.39
CA ALA A 145 0.18 16.66 -5.62
C ALA A 145 -0.31 16.00 -4.32
N ILE A 146 0.45 16.08 -3.23
CA ILE A 146 0.11 15.41 -1.96
C ILE A 146 -1.02 16.17 -1.27
N GLN A 147 -2.13 15.46 -1.07
CA GLN A 147 -3.29 15.87 -0.31
C GLN A 147 -3.33 15.08 0.99
N PHE A 148 -3.18 15.78 2.11
CA PHE A 148 -3.34 15.14 3.41
C PHE A 148 -4.80 15.15 3.82
N TRP A 149 -5.28 14.01 4.31
CA TRP A 149 -6.62 13.87 4.86
C TRP A 149 -6.57 13.41 6.33
N GLU A 150 -7.64 13.66 7.06
CA GLU A 150 -7.75 13.45 8.50
C GLU A 150 -9.05 12.71 8.85
N GLY A 151 -9.10 12.15 10.06
CA GLY A 151 -10.23 11.38 10.55
C GLY A 151 -10.14 9.90 10.18
N ASP A 152 -11.20 9.14 10.45
CA ASP A 152 -11.20 7.70 10.22
C ASP A 152 -11.67 7.30 8.82
N THR A 153 -12.31 8.22 8.08
CA THR A 153 -12.87 7.95 6.75
C THR A 153 -12.74 9.12 5.79
N LEU A 154 -12.41 8.84 4.53
CA LEU A 154 -12.51 9.77 3.41
C LEU A 154 -13.22 9.11 2.23
N GLU A 155 -14.33 9.68 1.75
CA GLU A 155 -14.89 9.27 0.45
C GLU A 155 -14.00 9.81 -0.67
N LEU A 156 -13.39 8.90 -1.43
CA LEU A 156 -12.47 9.27 -2.51
C LEU A 156 -13.22 9.45 -3.82
N PHE A 157 -14.09 8.49 -4.15
CA PHE A 157 -15.03 8.50 -5.27
C PHE A 157 -16.34 7.83 -4.81
N PRO A 158 -17.45 7.95 -5.58
CA PRO A 158 -18.64 7.15 -5.33
C PRO A 158 -18.29 5.66 -5.19
N SER A 159 -18.80 5.05 -4.12
CA SER A 159 -18.53 3.66 -3.71
C SER A 159 -17.07 3.33 -3.36
N VAL A 160 -16.16 4.31 -3.27
CA VAL A 160 -14.77 4.10 -2.85
C VAL A 160 -14.42 4.97 -1.65
N THR A 161 -14.17 4.33 -0.52
CA THR A 161 -13.86 5.00 0.75
C THR A 161 -12.48 4.56 1.25
N LEU A 162 -11.65 5.51 1.66
CA LEU A 162 -10.45 5.25 2.43
C LEU A 162 -10.81 5.16 3.91
N LEU A 163 -10.30 4.14 4.60
CA LEU A 163 -10.52 3.92 6.03
C LEU A 163 -9.17 3.92 6.74
N ARG A 164 -9.00 4.79 7.73
CA ARG A 164 -7.80 4.82 8.56
C ARG A 164 -7.96 3.80 9.68
N LEU A 165 -7.36 2.63 9.49
CA LEU A 165 -7.32 1.57 10.50
C LEU A 165 -6.18 1.77 11.48
N GLY A 166 -5.09 2.47 11.10
CA GLY A 166 -3.89 2.62 11.91
C GLY A 166 -3.19 1.28 12.20
N GLY A 167 -2.43 1.22 13.29
CA GLY A 167 -1.71 0.00 13.70
C GLY A 167 -0.26 0.00 13.24
N HIS A 168 0.01 -0.58 12.05
CA HIS A 168 1.36 -0.63 11.47
C HIS A 168 1.98 0.78 11.38
N PHE A 169 1.20 1.74 10.89
CA PHE A 169 1.46 3.17 11.00
C PHE A 169 0.24 3.87 11.58
N ALA A 170 0.42 5.06 12.17
CA ALA A 170 -0.68 5.80 12.80
C ALA A 170 -1.76 6.22 11.78
N GLY A 171 -1.33 6.53 10.54
CA GLY A 171 -2.18 6.80 9.40
C GLY A 171 -2.49 5.58 8.51
N GLY A 172 -2.17 4.37 8.97
CA GLY A 172 -2.39 3.13 8.20
C GLY A 172 -3.80 3.05 7.62
N THR A 173 -3.89 2.95 6.30
CA THR A 173 -5.12 3.10 5.53
C THR A 173 -5.42 1.84 4.73
N VAL A 174 -6.72 1.53 4.58
CA VAL A 174 -7.22 0.55 3.61
C VAL A 174 -8.24 1.22 2.68
N LEU A 175 -8.40 0.70 1.47
CA LEU A 175 -9.42 1.17 0.52
C LEU A 175 -10.57 0.16 0.49
N HIS A 176 -11.78 0.65 0.79
CA HIS A 176 -13.03 -0.11 0.73
C HIS A 176 -13.81 0.29 -0.52
N TRP A 177 -13.96 -0.66 -1.44
CA TRP A 177 -14.72 -0.49 -2.68
C TRP A 177 -16.04 -1.26 -2.58
N GLN A 178 -17.13 -0.51 -2.55
CA GLN A 178 -18.50 -0.99 -2.31
C GLN A 178 -19.23 -1.25 -3.64
N GLU A 179 -18.72 -2.19 -4.42
CA GLU A 179 -19.37 -2.66 -5.65
C GLU A 179 -19.55 -4.17 -5.62
N GLY A 180 -20.74 -4.63 -6.04
CA GLY A 180 -21.17 -6.02 -5.84
C GLY A 180 -21.09 -6.41 -4.36
N GLU A 181 -20.41 -7.53 -4.07
CA GLU A 181 -20.19 -8.04 -2.71
C GLU A 181 -19.06 -7.30 -1.94
N GLY A 182 -18.46 -6.25 -2.53
CA GLY A 182 -17.43 -5.43 -1.91
C GLY A 182 -16.02 -6.02 -1.94
N VAL A 183 -15.03 -5.11 -1.94
CA VAL A 183 -13.60 -5.42 -1.96
C VAL A 183 -12.85 -4.53 -0.96
N LEU A 184 -11.88 -5.12 -0.26
CA LEU A 184 -10.93 -4.38 0.58
C LEU A 184 -9.51 -4.48 0.01
N LEU A 185 -8.90 -3.35 -0.34
CA LEU A 185 -7.48 -3.29 -0.68
C LEU A 185 -6.73 -2.90 0.59
N ALA A 186 -6.00 -3.86 1.15
CA ALA A 186 -5.51 -3.77 2.52
C ALA A 186 -4.05 -3.33 2.66
N GLY A 187 -3.28 -3.38 1.56
CA GLY A 187 -1.82 -3.35 1.68
C GLY A 187 -1.36 -4.49 2.61
N ASP A 188 -0.58 -4.16 3.63
CA ASP A 188 -0.23 -5.05 4.76
C ASP A 188 -0.75 -4.54 6.11
N ILE A 189 -1.62 -3.51 6.12
CA ILE A 189 -2.35 -3.07 7.31
C ILE A 189 -3.17 -4.24 7.88
N LEU A 190 -3.77 -5.03 6.99
CA LEU A 190 -4.28 -6.37 7.26
C LEU A 190 -3.48 -7.35 6.40
N GLN A 191 -2.49 -8.00 7.00
CA GLN A 191 -1.60 -8.89 6.26
C GLN A 191 -2.27 -10.24 6.03
N VAL A 192 -2.64 -10.53 4.79
CA VAL A 192 -3.12 -11.88 4.42
C VAL A 192 -2.01 -12.88 4.65
N THR A 193 -2.32 -13.92 5.41
CA THR A 193 -1.36 -14.96 5.77
C THR A 193 -1.11 -15.91 4.58
N PRO A 194 -0.04 -16.73 4.59
CA PRO A 194 0.27 -17.64 3.48
C PRO A 194 -0.86 -18.62 3.13
N GLY A 195 -1.71 -18.98 4.11
CA GLY A 195 -2.86 -19.86 3.93
C GLY A 195 -4.02 -19.23 3.15
N LYS A 196 -4.03 -17.91 2.98
CA LYS A 196 -5.08 -17.14 2.28
C LYS A 196 -6.49 -17.26 2.91
N ASP A 197 -6.53 -17.67 4.16
CA ASP A 197 -7.73 -17.96 4.95
C ASP A 197 -7.73 -17.21 6.30
N ALA A 198 -6.75 -16.33 6.52
CA ALA A 198 -6.65 -15.48 7.69
C ALA A 198 -5.88 -14.19 7.38
N VAL A 199 -6.01 -13.21 8.27
CA VAL A 199 -5.14 -12.02 8.32
C VAL A 199 -4.37 -11.97 9.65
N SER A 200 -3.26 -11.26 9.66
CA SER A 200 -2.51 -10.93 10.88
C SER A 200 -2.28 -9.42 11.00
N PHE A 201 -1.84 -9.00 12.18
CA PHE A 201 -1.70 -7.61 12.59
C PHE A 201 -0.32 -7.44 13.22
N MET A 202 0.54 -6.59 12.65
CA MET A 202 1.88 -6.37 13.21
C MET A 202 2.22 -4.90 13.26
N TRP A 203 2.93 -4.51 14.32
CA TRP A 203 3.54 -3.20 14.37
C TRP A 203 4.75 -3.20 13.44
N SER A 204 5.61 -4.22 13.55
CA SER A 204 6.73 -4.45 12.63
C SER A 204 6.72 -5.89 12.11
N TYR A 205 6.52 -6.06 10.80
CA TYR A 205 6.66 -7.38 10.16
C TYR A 205 8.11 -7.87 10.14
N PRO A 206 9.13 -7.06 9.76
CA PRO A 206 10.51 -7.54 9.71
C PRO A 206 11.07 -7.99 11.04
N ASN A 207 10.67 -7.34 12.15
CA ASN A 207 11.11 -7.67 13.51
C ASN A 207 10.12 -8.57 14.25
N MET A 208 9.06 -9.03 13.59
CA MET A 208 8.02 -9.88 14.17
C MET A 208 7.36 -9.31 15.44
N LEU A 209 7.17 -7.98 15.50
CA LEU A 209 6.59 -7.30 16.66
C LEU A 209 5.06 -7.17 16.51
N PRO A 210 4.26 -7.76 17.42
CA PRO A 210 2.82 -7.75 17.34
C PRO A 210 2.22 -6.37 17.65
N LEU A 211 1.00 -6.12 17.19
CA LEU A 211 0.18 -5.02 17.68
C LEU A 211 -0.43 -5.37 19.05
N PRO A 212 -0.58 -4.42 19.97
CA PRO A 212 -1.31 -4.63 21.21
C PRO A 212 -2.77 -5.05 20.94
N ALA A 213 -3.33 -5.91 21.79
CA ALA A 213 -4.71 -6.39 21.68
C ALA A 213 -5.74 -5.25 21.49
N ARG A 214 -5.64 -4.18 22.29
CA ARG A 214 -6.50 -2.98 22.18
C ARG A 214 -6.47 -2.32 20.80
N THR A 215 -5.33 -2.39 20.12
CA THR A 215 -5.17 -1.81 18.78
C THR A 215 -5.88 -2.68 17.74
N VAL A 216 -5.77 -4.00 17.87
CA VAL A 216 -6.48 -4.96 17.01
C VAL A 216 -7.98 -4.88 17.24
N GLU A 217 -8.44 -4.76 18.50
CA GLU A 217 -9.87 -4.55 18.85
C GLU A 217 -10.43 -3.31 18.14
N ARG A 218 -9.67 -2.20 18.12
CA ARG A 218 -10.08 -0.97 17.39
C ARG A 218 -10.13 -1.21 15.87
N ILE A 219 -9.12 -1.86 15.30
CA ILE A 219 -9.05 -2.15 13.86
C ILE A 219 -10.27 -2.98 13.42
N THR A 220 -10.58 -4.05 14.15
CA THR A 220 -11.71 -4.94 13.82
C THR A 220 -13.05 -4.24 14.04
N GLY A 221 -13.18 -3.43 15.10
CA GLY A 221 -14.39 -2.64 15.35
C GLY A 221 -14.68 -1.60 14.27
N LEU A 222 -13.65 -0.96 13.69
CA LEU A 222 -13.83 -0.04 12.56
C LEU A 222 -14.30 -0.74 11.27
N LEU A 223 -14.09 -2.04 11.16
CA LEU A 223 -14.53 -2.86 10.03
C LEU A 223 -15.86 -3.58 10.29
N GLU A 224 -16.38 -3.51 11.51
CA GLU A 224 -17.66 -4.12 11.85
C GLU A 224 -18.80 -3.51 11.02
N GLY A 225 -19.66 -4.37 10.46
CA GLY A 225 -20.77 -3.96 9.59
C GLY A 225 -20.37 -3.52 8.17
N LYS A 226 -19.07 -3.42 7.84
CA LYS A 226 -18.62 -3.15 6.47
C LYS A 226 -18.55 -4.45 5.69
N LYS A 227 -19.32 -4.55 4.59
CA LYS A 227 -19.30 -5.72 3.72
C LYS A 227 -18.14 -5.67 2.73
N PHE A 228 -17.36 -6.75 2.69
CA PHE A 228 -16.36 -7.00 1.66
C PHE A 228 -16.08 -8.49 1.55
N ALA A 229 -16.57 -9.13 0.50
CA ALA A 229 -16.32 -10.55 0.29
C ALA A 229 -14.87 -10.84 -0.10
N ARG A 230 -14.15 -9.88 -0.69
CA ARG A 230 -12.80 -10.06 -1.24
C ARG A 230 -11.80 -9.11 -0.60
N LEU A 231 -10.58 -9.58 -0.38
CA LEU A 231 -9.48 -8.77 0.16
C LEU A 231 -8.17 -9.03 -0.59
N TYR A 232 -7.47 -7.96 -0.95
CA TYR A 232 -6.20 -8.01 -1.66
C TYR A 232 -5.08 -7.34 -0.85
N GLY A 233 -4.02 -8.08 -0.57
CA GLY A 233 -2.85 -7.59 0.16
C GLY A 233 -1.75 -6.99 -0.72
N ALA A 234 -0.69 -6.50 -0.08
CA ALA A 234 0.45 -5.85 -0.72
C ALA A 234 1.35 -6.79 -1.54
N PHE A 235 1.27 -8.10 -1.33
CA PHE A 235 2.14 -9.07 -2.00
C PHE A 235 1.35 -10.00 -2.92
N GLU A 236 2.01 -10.38 -4.02
CA GLU A 236 1.44 -11.30 -5.00
C GLU A 236 1.06 -12.64 -4.37
N GLY A 237 -0.16 -13.11 -4.64
CA GLY A 237 -0.69 -14.36 -4.11
C GLY A 237 -1.34 -14.24 -2.74
N GLN A 238 -1.18 -13.12 -2.02
CA GLN A 238 -1.79 -12.89 -0.71
C GLN A 238 -3.14 -12.18 -0.84
N ASN A 239 -4.15 -12.95 -1.24
CA ASN A 239 -5.53 -12.51 -1.45
C ASN A 239 -6.50 -13.46 -0.72
N ILE A 240 -7.64 -12.94 -0.28
CA ILE A 240 -8.79 -13.72 0.22
C ILE A 240 -9.93 -13.53 -0.79
N PRO A 241 -10.35 -14.58 -1.53
CA PRO A 241 -11.29 -14.43 -2.65
C PRO A 241 -12.78 -14.49 -2.25
N ALA A 242 -13.12 -14.84 -1.02
CA ALA A 242 -14.49 -14.91 -0.52
C ALA A 242 -14.53 -14.77 1.02
N ASN A 243 -15.65 -14.27 1.55
CA ASN A 243 -15.95 -14.13 2.99
C ASN A 243 -14.85 -13.39 3.78
N ALA A 244 -14.18 -12.42 3.14
CA ALA A 244 -13.04 -11.75 3.73
C ALA A 244 -13.39 -10.93 4.98
N ASP A 245 -14.59 -10.34 5.04
CA ASP A 245 -15.11 -9.65 6.21
C ASP A 245 -15.23 -10.56 7.44
N GLU A 246 -15.87 -11.72 7.29
CA GLU A 246 -15.95 -12.73 8.36
C GLU A 246 -14.56 -13.23 8.79
N ILE A 247 -13.68 -13.53 7.82
CA ILE A 247 -12.32 -14.00 8.09
C ILE A 247 -11.51 -12.97 8.87
N VAL A 248 -11.64 -11.69 8.55
CA VAL A 248 -10.96 -10.60 9.28
C VAL A 248 -11.43 -10.53 10.73
N GLN A 249 -12.74 -10.62 10.97
CA GLN A 249 -13.29 -10.61 12.33
C GLN A 249 -12.82 -11.82 13.14
N GLN A 250 -12.87 -13.03 12.57
CA GLN A 250 -12.39 -14.25 13.22
C GLN A 250 -10.88 -14.20 13.50
N SER A 251 -10.10 -13.69 12.55
CA SER A 251 -8.64 -13.53 12.69
C SER A 251 -8.31 -12.58 13.84
N GLY A 252 -9.04 -11.46 13.94
CA GLY A 252 -8.89 -10.51 15.04
C GLY A 252 -9.19 -11.11 16.40
N GLN A 253 -10.34 -11.78 16.54
CA GLN A 253 -10.72 -12.48 17.77
C GLN A 253 -9.65 -13.49 18.21
N LYS A 254 -9.19 -14.32 17.28
CA LYS A 254 -8.12 -15.31 17.53
C LYS A 254 -6.82 -14.64 17.94
N TYR A 255 -6.41 -13.58 17.24
CA TYR A 255 -5.18 -12.84 17.53
C TYR A 255 -5.21 -12.27 18.95
N ILE A 256 -6.30 -11.60 19.34
CA ILE A 256 -6.47 -11.03 20.68
C ILE A 256 -6.45 -12.12 21.75
N ALA A 257 -7.09 -13.27 21.49
CA ALA A 257 -7.08 -14.40 22.43
C ALA A 257 -5.67 -14.96 22.67
N CYS A 258 -4.78 -14.95 21.67
CA CYS A 258 -3.40 -15.40 21.80
C CYS A 258 -2.49 -14.43 22.60
N LEU A 259 -2.91 -13.17 22.80
CA LEU A 259 -2.15 -12.16 23.56
C LEU A 259 -2.57 -12.07 25.04
N ARG A 260 -3.60 -12.82 25.44
CA ARG A 260 -4.11 -12.90 26.81
C ARG A 260 -3.57 -14.15 27.49
#